data_AF-G3IQW8-F1
#
_entry.id   AF-G3IQW8-F1
#
_cell.length_a   1.000
_cell.length_b   1.000
_cell.length_c   1.000
_cell.angle_alpha   90.00
_cell.angle_beta   90.00
_cell.angle_gamma   90.00
#
_symmetry.space_group_name_H-M   'P 1'
#
loop_
_entity.id
_entity.type
_entity.pdbx_description
1 polymer ?
#
loop_
_entity_poly.entity_id
_entity_poly.type
_entity_poly.pdbx_seq_one_letter_code
_entity_poly.pdbx_strand_id
1 'polypeptide(L)'
;MDIKICAEPFDPWQEIQGHQHSANNMAGKFGATSIFIGTMRDFNEGDDVKGMTLEHYPGMTEKQLEKIVAEAARQWPVIDVLVVHRVGDILPNDPIVLVAVWTSHRGDAFDASRYIMEALKSRAPFWKKELLKSQAERWLEKNTDGYS
;
A
#
# COMPACT_ATOMS: atom_id res chain seq x y z
N MET A 1 -0.33 6.93 13.45
CA MET A 1 -0.31 5.86 12.45
C MET A 1 -1.74 5.61 12.05
N ASP A 2 -2.01 5.62 10.76
CA ASP A 2 -3.34 5.41 10.20
C ASP A 2 -3.29 4.35 9.10
N ILE A 3 -4.24 3.42 9.12
CA ILE A 3 -4.30 2.27 8.21
C ILE A 3 -5.74 2.15 7.72
N LYS A 4 -5.92 2.23 6.40
CA LYS A 4 -7.22 2.19 5.74
C LYS A 4 -7.23 1.11 4.67
N ILE A 5 -8.29 0.30 4.67
CA ILE A 5 -8.66 -0.54 3.53
C ILE A 5 -9.94 0.04 2.93
N CYS A 6 -9.93 0.40 1.65
CA CYS A 6 -11.06 1.02 0.96
C CYS A 6 -11.48 0.21 -0.27
N ALA A 7 -12.78 0.14 -0.55
CA ALA A 7 -13.29 -0.45 -1.79
C ALA A 7 -13.33 0.58 -2.94
N GLU A 8 -13.58 1.84 -2.59
CA GLU A 8 -13.69 2.93 -3.55
C GLU A 8 -12.32 3.46 -3.99
N PRO A 9 -12.21 4.02 -5.21
CA PRO A 9 -11.04 4.76 -5.64
C PRO A 9 -10.66 5.86 -4.65
N PHE A 10 -9.36 6.07 -4.46
CA PHE A 10 -8.83 7.17 -3.64
C PHE A 10 -7.77 7.96 -4.41
N ASP A 11 -7.60 9.23 -4.06
CA ASP A 11 -6.50 10.07 -4.53
C ASP A 11 -5.38 10.05 -3.48
N PRO A 12 -4.22 9.44 -3.76
CA PRO A 12 -3.13 9.34 -2.80
C PRO A 12 -2.63 10.70 -2.30
N TRP A 13 -2.65 11.72 -3.15
CA TRP A 13 -2.15 13.05 -2.78
C TRP A 13 -3.10 13.76 -1.83
N GLN A 14 -4.41 13.58 -2.03
CA GLN A 14 -5.42 14.09 -1.10
C GLN A 14 -5.37 13.34 0.23
N GLU A 15 -5.17 12.02 0.24
CA GLU A 15 -4.99 11.24 1.47
C GLU A 15 -3.76 11.72 2.27
N ILE A 16 -2.62 11.93 1.61
CA ILE A 16 -1.40 12.46 2.23
C ILE A 16 -1.67 13.85 2.83
N GLN A 17 -2.25 14.75 2.03
CA GLN A 17 -2.53 16.12 2.46
C GLN A 17 -3.52 16.15 3.63
N GLY A 18 -4.61 15.39 3.52
CA GLY A 18 -5.62 15.26 4.57
C GLY A 18 -5.04 14.71 5.86
N HIS A 19 -4.20 13.66 5.77
CA HIS A 19 -3.51 13.09 6.92
C HIS A 19 -2.62 14.11 7.62
N GLN A 20 -1.75 14.80 6.88
CA GLN A 20 -0.86 15.82 7.46
C GLN A 20 -1.62 16.98 8.11
N HIS A 21 -2.74 17.43 7.53
CA HIS A 21 -3.57 18.48 8.12
C HIS A 21 -4.29 18.02 9.38
N SER A 22 -4.75 16.76 9.42
CA SER A 22 -5.44 16.21 10.60
C SER A 22 -4.48 15.89 11.76
N ALA A 23 -3.22 15.56 11.44
CA ALA A 23 -2.20 15.17 12.40
C ALA A 23 -1.51 16.39 13.04
N ASN A 24 -2.25 17.12 13.88
CA ASN A 24 -1.80 18.35 14.55
C ASN A 24 -0.47 18.20 15.34
N ASN A 25 -0.10 16.99 15.74
CA ASN A 25 1.10 16.71 16.53
C ASN A 25 2.38 16.51 15.70
N MET A 26 2.35 16.67 14.37
CA MET A 26 3.52 16.46 13.49
C MET A 26 4.26 17.75 13.10
N ALA A 27 3.63 18.92 13.31
CA ALA A 27 4.19 20.20 12.87
C ALA A 27 5.62 20.43 13.41
N GLY A 28 6.57 20.65 12.49
CA GLY A 28 7.99 20.89 12.80
C GLY A 28 8.77 19.66 13.29
N LYS A 29 8.19 18.46 13.30
CA LYS A 29 8.86 17.26 13.83
C LYS A 29 9.54 16.41 12.76
N PHE A 30 9.00 16.38 11.53
CA PHE A 30 9.56 15.57 10.45
C PHE A 30 10.38 16.44 9.48
N GLY A 31 11.53 15.93 9.06
CA GLY A 31 12.40 16.54 8.05
C GLY A 31 12.41 15.77 6.73
N ALA A 32 11.76 14.61 6.69
CA ALA A 32 11.62 13.79 5.50
C ALA A 32 10.27 13.06 5.47
N THR A 33 9.77 12.90 4.24
CA THR A 33 8.62 12.05 3.93
C THR A 33 8.98 11.16 2.76
N SER A 34 8.84 9.84 2.92
CA SER A 34 8.93 8.90 1.80
C SER A 34 7.53 8.44 1.44
N ILE A 35 7.21 8.47 0.15
CA ILE A 35 5.90 8.11 -0.38
C ILE A 35 6.10 7.03 -1.43
N PHE A 36 5.41 5.90 -1.25
CA PHE A 36 5.25 4.87 -2.25
C PHE A 36 3.79 4.81 -2.67
N ILE A 37 3.54 4.89 -3.98
CA ILE A 37 2.22 4.68 -4.57
C ILE A 37 2.34 3.54 -5.57
N GLY A 38 1.64 2.44 -5.32
CA GLY A 38 1.52 1.33 -6.25
C GLY A 38 0.26 1.48 -7.09
N THR A 39 0.40 1.45 -8.41
CA THR A 39 -0.71 1.51 -9.37
C THR A 39 -0.82 0.22 -10.17
N MET A 40 -2.03 -0.08 -10.67
CA MET A 40 -2.21 -1.22 -11.57
C MET A 40 -1.55 -0.92 -12.92
N ARG A 41 -0.74 -1.85 -13.40
CA ARG A 41 -0.17 -1.82 -14.75
C ARG A 41 -1.08 -2.60 -15.71
N ASP A 42 -1.09 -2.20 -16.97
CA ASP A 42 -1.80 -2.87 -18.07
C ASP A 42 -1.01 -4.04 -18.70
N PHE A 43 0.25 -4.24 -18.32
CA PHE A 43 1.05 -5.41 -18.70
C PHE A 43 1.55 -6.17 -17.47
N ASN A 44 1.16 -7.43 -17.36
CA ASN A 44 1.71 -8.39 -16.39
C ASN A 44 2.03 -9.67 -17.18
N GLU A 45 3.31 -10.04 -17.27
CA GLU A 45 3.79 -11.32 -17.81
C GLU A 45 3.10 -11.82 -19.10
N GLY A 46 3.03 -10.97 -20.13
CA GLY A 46 2.66 -11.38 -21.49
C GLY A 46 1.16 -11.50 -21.78
N ASP A 47 0.28 -11.36 -20.77
CA ASP A 47 -1.16 -11.39 -20.96
C ASP A 47 -1.78 -9.99 -20.96
N ASP A 48 -2.69 -9.79 -21.90
CA ASP A 48 -3.52 -8.60 -22.07
C ASP A 48 -4.59 -8.51 -20.95
N VAL A 49 -4.17 -8.06 -19.76
CA VAL A 49 -5.05 -7.87 -18.60
C VAL A 49 -5.87 -6.58 -18.74
N LYS A 50 -7.20 -6.67 -18.59
CA LYS A 50 -8.15 -5.56 -18.65
C LYS A 50 -8.38 -4.90 -17.28
N GLY A 51 -8.27 -5.67 -16.21
CA GLY A 51 -8.55 -5.26 -14.84
C GLY A 51 -8.18 -6.36 -13.85
N MET A 52 -8.27 -6.06 -12.56
CA MET A 52 -8.19 -7.08 -11.52
C MET A 52 -9.18 -6.78 -10.39
N THR A 53 -9.63 -7.82 -9.70
CA THR A 53 -10.35 -7.70 -8.43
C THR A 53 -9.41 -8.12 -7.31
N LEU A 54 -9.25 -7.26 -6.31
CA LEU A 54 -8.50 -7.57 -5.09
C LEU A 54 -9.45 -7.87 -3.94
N GLU A 55 -9.30 -9.04 -3.34
CA GLU A 55 -10.03 -9.44 -2.13
C GLU A 55 -9.08 -9.48 -0.93
N HIS A 56 -9.66 -9.36 0.26
CA HIS A 56 -8.92 -9.43 1.52
C HIS A 56 -9.76 -10.14 2.58
N TYR A 57 -9.12 -10.53 3.69
CA TYR A 57 -9.81 -11.09 4.85
C TYR A 57 -10.04 -9.94 5.84
N PRO A 58 -11.29 -9.48 6.03
CA PRO A 58 -11.58 -8.37 6.93
C PRO A 58 -11.13 -8.65 8.36
N GLY A 59 -10.51 -7.66 8.98
CA GLY A 59 -9.96 -7.73 10.32
C GLY A 59 -8.60 -8.42 10.43
N MET A 60 -8.28 -9.45 9.62
CA MET A 60 -6.95 -10.06 9.64
C MET A 60 -5.93 -9.22 8.86
N THR A 61 -6.34 -8.68 7.72
CA THR A 61 -5.48 -7.89 6.85
C THR A 61 -5.02 -6.61 7.55
N GLU A 62 -5.96 -5.90 8.17
CA GLU A 62 -5.76 -4.68 8.96
C GLU A 62 -4.81 -4.96 10.14
N LYS A 63 -5.06 -6.02 10.92
CA LYS A 63 -4.17 -6.45 12.01
C LYS A 63 -2.76 -6.80 11.52
N GLN A 64 -2.64 -7.36 10.33
CA GLN A 64 -1.34 -7.69 9.76
C GLN A 64 -0.59 -6.43 9.32
N LEU A 65 -1.28 -5.47 8.69
CA LEU A 65 -0.72 -4.17 8.36
C LEU A 65 -0.29 -3.39 9.62
N GLU A 66 -1.11 -3.40 10.67
CA GLU A 66 -0.78 -2.80 11.97
C GLU A 66 0.51 -3.40 12.55
N LYS A 67 0.65 -4.73 12.51
CA LYS A 67 1.89 -5.40 12.95
C LYS A 67 3.10 -4.98 12.13
N ILE A 68 2.97 -4.93 10.80
CA ILE A 68 4.05 -4.54 9.89
C ILE A 68 4.51 -3.11 10.20
N VAL A 69 3.57 -2.18 10.35
CA VAL A 69 3.87 -0.78 10.67
C VAL A 69 4.50 -0.65 12.06
N ALA A 70 3.99 -1.40 13.05
CA ALA A 70 4.56 -1.42 14.39
C ALA A 70 5.98 -1.99 14.42
N GLU A 71 6.28 -3.00 13.60
CA GLU A 71 7.64 -3.54 13.43
C GLU A 71 8.58 -2.52 12.80
N ALA A 72 8.14 -1.77 11.79
CA ALA A 72 8.92 -0.70 11.19
C ALA A 72 9.25 0.39 12.22
N ALA A 73 8.26 0.81 13.00
CA ALA A 73 8.45 1.83 14.04
C ALA A 73 9.34 1.39 15.21
N ARG A 74 9.61 0.09 15.37
CA ARG A 74 10.61 -0.42 16.33
C ARG A 74 12.03 -0.39 15.77
N GLN A 75 12.17 -0.43 14.45
CA GLN A 75 13.47 -0.47 13.76
C GLN A 75 13.98 0.93 13.40
N TRP A 76 13.07 1.84 13.05
CA TRP A 76 13.40 3.21 12.64
C TRP A 76 12.65 4.24 13.50
N PRO A 77 13.21 5.45 13.70
CA PRO A 77 12.57 6.55 14.42
C PRO A 77 11.44 7.18 13.60
N VAL A 78 10.38 6.42 13.38
CA VAL A 78 9.20 6.83 12.62
C VAL A 78 8.33 7.76 13.46
N ILE A 79 7.99 8.92 12.90
CA ILE A 79 7.10 9.89 13.53
C ILE A 79 5.65 9.53 13.23
N ASP A 80 5.37 9.22 11.96
CA ASP A 80 4.05 8.74 11.56
C ASP A 80 4.09 7.90 10.30
N VAL A 81 3.01 7.14 10.08
CA VAL A 81 2.78 6.30 8.90
C VAL A 81 1.32 6.39 8.49
N LEU A 82 1.09 6.51 7.19
CA LEU A 82 -0.20 6.32 6.54
C LEU A 82 -0.09 5.15 5.56
N VAL A 83 -0.96 4.15 5.73
CA VAL A 83 -1.15 3.07 4.76
C VAL A 83 -2.59 3.11 4.27
N VAL A 84 -2.79 3.23 2.97
CA VAL A 84 -4.10 3.07 2.34
C VAL A 84 -4.00 1.96 1.31
N HIS A 85 -4.90 0.99 1.34
CA HIS A 85 -4.93 -0.10 0.38
C HIS A 85 -6.33 -0.28 -0.19
N ARG A 86 -6.44 -0.30 -1.52
CA ARG A 86 -7.68 -0.52 -2.24
C ARG A 86 -7.96 -2.01 -2.43
N VAL A 87 -9.22 -2.38 -2.27
CA VAL A 87 -9.79 -3.70 -2.60
C VAL A 87 -10.95 -3.51 -3.57
N GLY A 88 -11.52 -4.60 -4.08
CA GLY A 88 -12.53 -4.57 -5.13
C GLY A 88 -11.92 -4.45 -6.51
N ASP A 89 -12.71 -3.94 -7.46
CA ASP A 89 -12.30 -3.85 -8.86
C ASP A 89 -11.33 -2.70 -9.09
N ILE A 90 -10.27 -2.98 -9.83
CA ILE A 90 -9.14 -2.09 -10.09
C ILE A 90 -8.81 -2.13 -11.58
N LEU A 91 -8.67 -0.96 -12.17
CA LEU A 91 -8.36 -0.76 -13.58
C LEU A 91 -6.93 -0.24 -13.78
N PRO A 92 -6.36 -0.36 -14.99
CA PRO A 92 -5.05 0.20 -15.27
C PRO A 92 -4.93 1.67 -14.87
N ASN A 93 -3.77 2.03 -14.30
CA ASN A 93 -3.44 3.32 -13.70
C ASN A 93 -4.15 3.67 -12.38
N ASP A 94 -5.09 2.85 -11.91
CA ASP A 94 -5.70 3.06 -10.61
C ASP A 94 -4.66 2.89 -9.49
N PRO A 95 -4.64 3.80 -8.48
CA PRO A 95 -3.92 3.58 -7.23
C PRO A 95 -4.48 2.37 -6.48
N ILE A 96 -3.58 1.44 -6.17
CA ILE A 96 -3.86 0.24 -5.37
C ILE A 96 -3.44 0.46 -3.93
N VAL A 97 -2.25 1.02 -3.73
CA VAL A 97 -1.66 1.14 -2.39
C VAL A 97 -0.90 2.46 -2.26
N LEU A 98 -1.03 3.09 -1.10
CA LEU A 98 -0.24 4.22 -0.64
C LEU A 98 0.45 3.82 0.66
N VAL A 99 1.77 4.03 0.73
CA VAL A 99 2.54 4.00 1.97
C VAL A 99 3.30 5.32 2.08
N ALA A 100 2.91 6.15 3.04
CA ALA A 100 3.64 7.37 3.37
C ALA A 100 4.24 7.26 4.78
N VAL A 101 5.54 7.57 4.89
CA VAL A 101 6.28 7.50 6.15
C VAL A 101 6.95 8.84 6.41
N TRP A 102 6.71 9.40 7.59
CA TRP A 102 7.30 10.64 8.05
C TRP A 102 8.35 10.36 9.13
N THR A 103 9.54 10.93 8.96
CA THR A 103 10.67 10.79 9.90
C THR A 103 11.47 12.09 10.00
N SER A 104 12.39 12.18 10.96
CA SER A 104 13.32 13.32 11.05
C SER A 104 14.33 13.35 9.90
N HIS A 105 14.74 12.18 9.40
CA HIS A 105 15.82 12.06 8.41
C HIS A 105 15.46 11.11 7.27
N ARG A 106 15.87 11.49 6.05
CA ARG A 106 15.50 10.77 4.81
C ARG A 106 15.88 9.29 4.78
N GLY A 107 16.98 8.89 5.42
CA GLY A 107 17.42 7.49 5.46
C GLY A 107 16.35 6.60 6.09
N ASP A 108 15.91 6.98 7.29
CA ASP A 108 14.84 6.28 8.02
C ASP A 108 13.53 6.24 7.22
N ALA A 109 13.19 7.33 6.51
CA ALA A 109 11.97 7.39 5.71
C ALA A 109 12.01 6.38 4.55
N PHE A 110 13.12 6.32 3.81
CA PHE A 110 13.28 5.37 2.71
C PHE A 110 13.26 3.92 3.21
N ASP A 111 14.04 3.61 4.23
CA ASP A 111 14.19 2.24 4.72
C ASP A 111 12.89 1.71 5.33
N ALA A 112 12.22 2.51 6.17
CA ALA A 112 10.94 2.12 6.76
C ALA A 112 9.84 1.97 5.70
N SER A 113 9.76 2.88 4.71
CA SER A 113 8.80 2.80 3.61
C SER A 113 9.01 1.54 2.77
N ARG A 114 10.27 1.24 2.42
CA ARG A 114 10.63 0.00 1.72
C ARG A 114 10.28 -1.23 2.53
N TYR A 115 10.64 -1.28 3.81
CA TYR A 115 10.32 -2.41 4.69
C TYR A 115 8.82 -2.68 4.73
N ILE A 116 7.99 -1.65 4.95
CA ILE A 116 6.54 -1.78 5.02
C ILE A 116 6.01 -2.36 3.71
N MET A 117 6.49 -1.89 2.55
CA MET A 117 6.03 -2.38 1.26
C MET A 117 6.40 -3.84 1.00
N GLU A 118 7.66 -4.24 1.25
CA GLU A 118 8.10 -5.63 1.08
C GLU A 118 7.36 -6.58 2.04
N ALA A 119 7.16 -6.13 3.28
CA ALA A 119 6.40 -6.86 4.28
C ALA A 119 4.92 -7.00 3.91
N LEU A 120 4.30 -5.95 3.36
CA LEU A 120 2.92 -5.99 2.90
C LEU A 120 2.76 -7.02 1.78
N LYS A 121 3.62 -6.98 0.75
CA LYS A 121 3.56 -7.94 -0.38
C LYS A 121 3.71 -9.39 0.07
N SER A 122 4.62 -9.64 1.00
CA SER A 122 4.95 -11.00 1.45
C SER A 122 4.00 -11.55 2.51
N ARG A 123 3.44 -10.70 3.39
CA ARG A 123 2.72 -11.16 4.60
C ARG A 123 1.24 -10.75 4.65
N ALA A 124 0.81 -9.73 3.91
CA ALA A 124 -0.60 -9.32 3.94
C ALA A 124 -1.46 -10.24 3.05
N PRO A 125 -2.58 -10.79 3.57
CA PRO A 125 -3.42 -11.72 2.84
C PRO A 125 -4.36 -10.99 1.88
N PHE A 126 -3.84 -10.67 0.69
CA PHE A 126 -4.63 -10.21 -0.45
C PHE A 126 -4.72 -11.31 -1.50
N TRP A 127 -5.89 -11.47 -2.12
CA TRP A 127 -6.10 -12.40 -3.22
C TRP A 127 -6.41 -11.61 -4.49
N LYS A 128 -5.69 -11.93 -5.56
CA LYS A 128 -5.81 -11.25 -6.84
C LYS A 128 -6.51 -12.15 -7.86
N LYS A 129 -7.57 -11.61 -8.46
CA LYS A 129 -8.27 -12.20 -9.59
C LYS A 129 -8.10 -11.29 -10.81
N GLU A 130 -7.54 -11.80 -11.91
CA GLU A 130 -7.33 -11.02 -13.13
C GLU A 130 -8.51 -11.18 -14.08
N LEU A 131 -8.92 -10.07 -14.70
CA LEU A 131 -9.87 -10.03 -15.82
C LEU A 131 -9.09 -9.84 -17.13
N LEU A 132 -9.15 -10.81 -18.03
CA LEU A 132 -8.47 -10.75 -19.33
C LEU A 132 -9.30 -10.00 -20.38
N LYS A 133 -8.68 -9.52 -21.45
CA LYS A 133 -9.41 -8.90 -22.58
C LYS A 133 -10.47 -9.83 -23.18
N SER A 134 -10.23 -11.14 -23.16
CA SER A 134 -11.18 -12.19 -23.60
C SER A 134 -12.43 -12.33 -22.72
N GLN A 135 -12.55 -11.55 -21.64
CA GLN A 135 -13.56 -11.69 -20.58
C GLN A 135 -13.40 -12.96 -19.72
N ALA A 136 -12.32 -13.73 -19.90
CA ALA A 136 -11.98 -14.80 -18.98
C ALA A 136 -11.41 -14.24 -17.66
N GLU A 137 -11.66 -14.97 -16.57
CA GLU A 137 -11.16 -14.64 -15.24
C GLU A 137 -10.21 -15.72 -14.74
N ARG A 138 -9.15 -15.34 -14.03
CA ARG A 138 -8.26 -16.29 -13.35
C ARG A 138 -7.85 -15.80 -11.96
N TRP A 139 -7.79 -16.72 -11.01
CA TRP A 139 -7.20 -16.47 -9.70
C TRP A 139 -5.69 -16.66 -9.77
N LEU A 140 -4.93 -15.78 -9.13
CA LEU A 140 -3.50 -15.97 -8.94
C LEU A 140 -3.27 -16.74 -7.64
N GLU A 141 -2.60 -17.89 -7.75
CA GLU A 141 -2.34 -18.79 -6.61
C GLU A 141 -1.24 -18.28 -5.67
N LYS A 142 -0.44 -17.29 -6.07
CA LYS A 142 0.66 -16.73 -5.28
C LYS A 142 0.72 -15.22 -5.34
N ASN A 143 1.06 -14.60 -4.21
CA ASN A 143 1.55 -13.23 -4.19
C ASN A 143 2.82 -13.17 -5.03
N THR A 144 2.97 -12.12 -5.82
CA THR A 144 4.20 -11.88 -6.58
C THR A 144 5.34 -11.70 -5.57
N ASP A 145 6.42 -12.47 -5.73
CA ASP A 145 7.60 -12.33 -4.88
C ASP A 145 8.06 -10.86 -4.90
N GLY A 146 8.34 -10.31 -3.72
CA GLY A 146 8.95 -8.99 -3.59
C GLY A 146 10.21 -8.93 -4.44
N TYR A 147 10.56 -7.74 -4.96
CA TYR A 147 11.76 -7.60 -5.78
C TYR A 147 12.97 -8.05 -4.95
N SER A 148 13.70 -9.06 -5.44
CA SER A 148 15.06 -9.39 -5.01
C SER A 148 16.01 -8.24 -5.30
#